data_AF-A0A427KCW1-F1
#
_entry.id   AF-A0A427KCW1-F1
#
_cell.length_a   1.000
_cell.length_b   1.000
_cell.length_c   1.000
_cell.angle_alpha   90.00
_cell.angle_beta   90.00
_cell.angle_gamma   90.00
#
_symmetry.space_group_name_H-M   'P 1'
#
loop_
_entity.id
_entity.type
_entity.pdbx_description
1 polymer ?
#
loop_
_entity_poly.entity_id
_entity_poly.type
_entity_poly.pdbx_seq_one_letter_code
_entity_poly.pdbx_strand_id
1 'polypeptide(L)'
;MREISHNEVQMVSGAGLTDVITGLNSAMESVSTRLQTTVDAISTTTDSWSIKKLTYQAIGLSCTYAKLSFLTNILTKLTTSADSSSAA
;
A
#
# COMPACT_ATOMS: atom_id res chain seq x y z
N MET A 1 11.07 -36.54 8.54
CA MET A 1 10.88 -35.16 8.06
C MET A 1 10.38 -35.25 6.63
N ARG A 2 9.27 -34.57 6.31
CA ARG A 2 8.75 -34.53 4.94
C ARG A 2 9.46 -33.36 4.24
N GLU A 3 10.22 -33.63 3.19
CA GLU A 3 10.83 -32.56 2.38
C GLU A 3 9.72 -31.84 1.62
N ILE A 4 9.60 -30.54 1.88
CA ILE A 4 8.69 -29.67 1.14
C ILE A 4 9.34 -29.43 -0.22
N SER A 5 8.63 -29.78 -1.30
CA SER A 5 9.11 -29.57 -2.66
C SER A 5 9.26 -28.07 -2.94
N HIS A 6 10.26 -27.67 -3.74
CA HIS A 6 10.45 -26.28 -4.18
C HIS A 6 9.15 -25.65 -4.74
N ASN A 7 8.30 -26.48 -5.36
CA ASN A 7 7.01 -26.09 -5.91
C ASN A 7 5.99 -25.69 -4.82
N GLU A 8 6.00 -26.37 -3.67
CA GLU A 8 5.13 -26.05 -2.53
C GLU A 8 5.60 -24.76 -1.84
N VAL A 9 6.91 -24.49 -1.78
CA VAL A 9 7.46 -23.24 -1.24
C VAL A 9 7.13 -22.03 -2.12
N GLN A 10 7.20 -22.18 -3.44
CA GLN A 10 6.81 -21.15 -4.42
C GLN A 10 5.32 -20.86 -4.36
N MET A 11 4.48 -21.88 -4.25
CA MET A 11 3.02 -21.73 -4.13
C MET A 11 2.62 -21.01 -2.84
N VAL A 12 3.24 -21.35 -1.70
CA VAL A 12 3.01 -20.66 -0.41
C VAL A 12 3.53 -19.22 -0.45
N SER A 13 4.67 -18.97 -1.10
CA SER A 13 5.20 -17.62 -1.30
C SER A 13 4.32 -16.76 -2.21
N GLY A 14 3.76 -17.33 -3.28
CA GLY A 14 2.85 -16.63 -4.19
C GLY A 14 1.50 -16.26 -3.55
N ALA A 15 0.93 -17.16 -2.74
CA ALA A 15 -0.30 -16.90 -1.98
C ALA A 15 -0.09 -15.79 -0.94
N GLY A 16 0.97 -15.88 -0.12
CA GLY A 16 1.26 -14.86 0.89
C GLY A 16 1.55 -13.49 0.29
N LEU A 17 2.16 -13.44 -0.90
CA LEU A 17 2.47 -12.19 -1.56
C LEU A 17 1.22 -11.55 -2.20
N THR A 18 0.28 -12.35 -2.70
CA THR A 18 -1.04 -11.88 -3.16
C THR A 18 -1.84 -11.25 -2.01
N ASP A 19 -1.79 -11.86 -0.81
CA ASP A 19 -2.44 -11.30 0.40
C ASP A 19 -1.81 -9.96 0.80
N VAL A 20 -0.48 -9.84 0.72
CA VAL A 20 0.23 -8.58 1.01
C VAL A 20 -0.16 -7.47 0.03
N ILE A 21 -0.24 -7.76 -1.28
CA ILE A 21 -0.67 -6.77 -2.29
C ILE A 21 -2.11 -6.34 -2.04
N THR A 22 -3.00 -7.28 -1.71
CA THR A 22 -4.40 -6.99 -1.39
C THR A 22 -4.51 -6.08 -0.17
N GLY A 23 -3.78 -6.39 0.91
CA GLY A 23 -3.74 -5.56 2.11
C GLY A 23 -3.19 -4.16 1.85
N LEU A 24 -2.19 -4.02 0.98
CA LEU A 24 -1.65 -2.72 0.57
C LEU A 24 -2.66 -1.89 -0.21
N ASN A 25 -3.41 -2.50 -1.12
CA ASN A 25 -4.49 -1.80 -1.84
C ASN A 25 -5.56 -1.28 -0.88
N SER A 26 -6.03 -2.10 0.08
CA SER A 26 -6.99 -1.65 1.10
C SER A 26 -6.42 -0.54 1.98
N ALA A 27 -5.14 -0.59 2.33
CA ALA A 27 -4.48 0.49 3.09
C ALA A 27 -4.39 1.80 2.28
N MET A 28 -4.06 1.72 0.99
CA MET A 28 -4.05 2.86 0.09
C MET A 28 -5.43 3.50 -0.07
N GLU A 29 -6.49 2.68 -0.22
CA GLU A 29 -7.88 3.17 -0.26
C GLU A 29 -8.25 3.90 1.03
N SER A 30 -7.95 3.32 2.20
CA SER A 30 -8.22 3.96 3.49
C SER A 30 -7.49 5.30 3.64
N VAL A 31 -6.21 5.36 3.25
CA VAL A 31 -5.43 6.62 3.27
C VAL A 31 -6.02 7.65 2.32
N SER A 32 -6.44 7.23 1.12
CA SER A 32 -7.09 8.09 0.13
C SER A 32 -8.40 8.68 0.66
N THR A 33 -9.29 7.86 1.24
CA THR A 33 -10.54 8.33 1.85
C THR A 33 -10.30 9.33 2.98
N ARG A 34 -9.29 9.08 3.83
CA ARG A 34 -8.92 10.00 4.92
C ARG A 34 -8.33 11.31 4.39
N LEU A 35 -7.56 11.26 3.30
CA LEU A 35 -7.04 12.45 2.65
C LEU A 35 -8.19 13.30 2.09
N GLN A 36 -9.13 12.69 1.35
CA GLN A 36 -10.32 13.35 0.82
C GLN A 36 -11.12 14.02 1.94
N THR A 37 -11.42 13.27 3.01
CA THR A 37 -12.15 13.79 4.18
C THR A 37 -11.42 14.98 4.83
N THR A 38 -10.08 14.93 4.89
CA THR A 38 -9.27 16.01 5.47
C THR A 38 -9.30 17.25 4.57
N VAL A 39 -9.24 17.09 3.25
CA VAL A 39 -9.35 18.20 2.28
C VAL A 39 -10.74 18.84 2.32
N ASP A 40 -11.79 18.04 2.40
CA ASP A 40 -13.15 18.53 2.54
C ASP A 40 -13.30 19.32 3.85
N ALA A 41 -12.76 18.81 4.96
CA ALA A 41 -12.74 19.50 6.25
C ALA A 41 -11.99 20.84 6.20
N ILE A 42 -10.85 20.92 5.49
CA ILE A 42 -10.13 22.18 5.25
C ILE A 42 -11.03 23.18 4.52
N SER A 43 -11.72 22.71 3.48
CA SER A 43 -12.57 23.55 2.63
C SER A 43 -13.79 24.11 3.38
N THR A 44 -14.27 23.41 4.41
CA THR A 44 -15.40 23.85 5.24
C THR A 44 -15.00 24.63 6.50
N THR A 45 -13.74 24.55 6.92
CA THR A 45 -13.27 25.15 8.17
C THR A 45 -12.88 26.62 7.97
N THR A 46 -13.38 27.51 8.83
CA THR A 46 -13.05 28.95 8.82
C THR A 46 -12.01 29.34 9.87
N ASP A 47 -11.73 28.46 10.84
CA ASP A 47 -10.72 28.67 11.87
C ASP A 47 -9.30 28.39 11.34
N SER A 48 -8.43 29.40 11.40
CA SER A 48 -7.07 29.34 10.87
C SER A 48 -6.18 28.31 11.58
N TRP A 49 -6.42 28.06 12.88
CA TRP A 49 -5.62 27.08 13.63
C TRP A 49 -5.98 25.65 13.24
N SER A 50 -7.28 25.39 13.07
CA SER A 50 -7.83 24.13 12.59
C SER A 50 -7.42 23.83 11.15
N ILE A 51 -7.41 24.84 10.25
CA ILE A 51 -6.88 24.69 8.88
C ILE A 51 -5.43 24.25 8.92
N LYS A 52 -4.57 24.91 9.71
CA LYS A 52 -3.15 24.56 9.81
C LYS A 52 -2.96 23.11 10.26
N LYS A 53 -3.70 22.66 11.27
CA LYS A 53 -3.66 21.29 11.78
C LYS A 53 -4.10 20.27 10.70
N LEU A 54 -5.20 20.54 10.01
CA LEU A 54 -5.71 19.67 8.95
C LEU A 54 -4.76 19.62 7.75
N THR A 55 -4.13 20.73 7.38
CA THR A 55 -3.11 20.76 6.30
C THR A 55 -1.90 19.89 6.66
N TYR A 56 -1.41 19.97 7.91
CA TYR A 56 -0.34 19.07 8.37
C TYR A 56 -0.76 17.59 8.30
N GLN A 57 -2.00 17.30 8.66
CA GLN A 57 -2.55 15.95 8.56
C GLN A 57 -2.66 15.47 7.11
N ALA A 58 -3.09 16.33 6.18
CA ALA A 58 -3.16 16.02 4.76
C ALA A 58 -1.76 15.75 4.15
N ILE A 59 -0.75 16.54 4.53
CA ILE A 59 0.64 16.32 4.10
C ILE A 59 1.16 14.98 4.64
N GLY A 60 0.89 14.66 5.91
CA GLY A 60 1.26 13.38 6.51
C GLY A 60 0.62 12.20 5.78
N LEU A 61 -0.68 12.26 5.51
CA LEU A 61 -1.41 11.24 4.76
C LEU A 61 -0.89 11.08 3.33
N SER A 62 -0.57 12.19 2.65
CA SER A 62 0.02 12.19 1.31
C SER A 62 1.40 11.51 1.28
N CYS A 63 2.25 11.78 2.28
CA CYS A 63 3.54 11.11 2.42
C CYS A 63 3.38 9.60 2.68
N THR A 64 2.44 9.20 3.54
CA THR A 64 2.10 7.79 3.77
C THR A 64 1.62 7.12 2.49
N TYR A 65 0.75 7.78 1.71
CA TYR A 65 0.28 7.27 0.43
C TYR A 65 1.44 7.04 -0.55
N ALA A 66 2.36 8.00 -0.66
CA ALA A 66 3.55 7.87 -1.52
C ALA A 66 4.46 6.70 -1.10
N LYS A 67 4.66 6.50 0.21
CA LYS A 67 5.43 5.35 0.73
C LYS A 67 4.75 4.01 0.44
N LEU A 68 3.44 3.92 0.65
CA LEU A 68 2.65 2.72 0.33
C LEU A 68 2.70 2.42 -1.17
N SER A 69 2.50 3.43 -2.01
CA SER A 69 2.60 3.31 -3.47
C SER A 69 3.97 2.80 -3.93
N PHE A 70 5.05 3.32 -3.33
CA PHE A 70 6.41 2.83 -3.60
C PHE A 70 6.61 1.37 -3.20
N LEU A 71 6.11 0.98 -2.02
CA LEU A 71 6.20 -0.41 -1.54
C LEU A 71 5.42 -1.36 -2.46
N THR A 72 4.21 -0.98 -2.86
CA THR A 72 3.39 -1.75 -3.80
C THR A 72 4.12 -1.92 -5.14
N ASN A 73 4.75 -0.86 -5.67
CA ASN A 73 5.51 -0.94 -6.92
C ASN A 73 6.71 -1.90 -6.82
N ILE A 74 7.44 -1.88 -5.69
CA ILE A 74 8.53 -2.86 -5.46
C ILE A 74 7.97 -4.28 -5.42
N LEU A 75 6.90 -4.52 -4.68
CA LEU A 75 6.30 -5.85 -4.55
C LEU A 75 5.80 -6.37 -5.89
N THR A 76 5.12 -5.55 -6.69
CA THR A 76 4.68 -5.91 -8.05
C THR A 76 5.86 -6.22 -8.98
N LYS A 77 6.99 -5.53 -8.85
CA LYS A 77 8.22 -5.86 -9.62
C LYS A 77 8.84 -7.18 -9.19
N LEU A 78 8.77 -7.52 -7.90
CA LEU A 78 9.24 -8.80 -7.40
C LEU A 78 8.35 -9.96 -7.88
N THR A 79 7.03 -9.76 -7.99
CA THR A 79 6.12 -10.80 -8.52
C THR A 79 6.41 -11.09 -9.99
N THR A 80 6.57 -10.04 -10.79
CA THR A 80 6.85 -10.16 -12.23
C THR A 80 8.23 -10.76 -12.50
N SER A 81 9.22 -10.49 -11.65
CA SER A 81 10.53 -11.14 -11.75
C SER A 81 10.49 -12.63 -11.37
N ALA A 82 9.66 -13.03 -10.40
CA ALA A 82 9.53 -14.43 -9.97
C ALA A 82 8.94 -15.31 -11.09
N ASP A 83 7.96 -14.81 -11.84
CA ASP A 83 7.36 -15.54 -12.97
C ASP A 83 8.37 -15.80 -14.11
N SER A 84 9.30 -14.88 -14.35
CA SER A 84 10.31 -15.02 -15.42
C SER A 84 11.41 -16.05 -15.14
N SER A 85 11.55 -16.54 -13.91
CA SER A 85 12.52 -17.58 -13.54
C SER A 85 12.00 -19.02 -13.73
N SER A 86 10.71 -19.20 -14.03
CA SER A 86 10.10 -20.53 -14.25
C SER A 86 10.10 -20.95 -15.73
N ALA A 87 10.67 -20.14 -16.63
CA ALA A 87 10.64 -20.36 -18.08
C ALA A 87 12.01 -20.74 -18.70
N ALA A 88 13.01 -21.13 -17.88
CA ALA A 88 14.33 -21.58 -18.35
C ALA A 88 14.65 -22.99 -17.86
#